data_AF-A0A7J4MXB6-F1
#
_entry.id   AF-A0A7J4MXB6-F1
#
_cell.length_a   1.000
_cell.length_b   1.000
_cell.length_c   1.000
_cell.angle_alpha   90.00
_cell.angle_beta   90.00
_cell.angle_gamma   90.00
#
_symmetry.space_group_name_H-M   'P 1'
#
loop_
_entity.id
_entity.type
_entity.pdbx_description
1 polymer ?
#
loop_
_entity_poly.entity_id
_entity_poly.type
_entity_poly.pdbx_seq_one_letter_code
_entity_poly.pdbx_strand_id
1 'polypeptide(L)'
;MKITSIGADISDNDTSCSRELIASLEASIPGLLDAGAESAALTNITGDDVVISAFVEDDMLETVNRAIVEILRDSSESLGDLEGISDEPDGAGEGISYAEAAVRQDRYPDAVILAFDTYGGEDFVADVANSAIAAARGMDGVTDVSQEIRPGVREIPGVGYVSDKTDDPVVAATIEDIESVGVAAGAMLGAALGHKNVHLVRRGSPSYVIPGSVIVSATAFLNGNLIDLAVPFEERTRILRVL
;
A
#
# COMPACT_ATOMS: atom_id res chain seq x y z
N MET A 1 18.72 -0.22 -4.10
CA MET A 1 17.51 -0.86 -3.56
C MET A 1 16.46 0.14 -3.13
N LYS A 2 15.21 -0.26 -3.36
CA LYS A 2 14.00 0.47 -3.03
C LYS A 2 12.96 -0.51 -2.47
N ILE A 3 11.94 0.02 -1.79
CA ILE A 3 10.67 -0.69 -1.69
C ILE A 3 9.82 -0.33 -2.91
N THR A 4 9.14 -1.32 -3.47
CA THR A 4 8.04 -1.16 -4.41
C THR A 4 6.76 -1.71 -3.76
N SER A 5 5.65 -1.00 -3.90
CA SER A 5 4.34 -1.40 -3.38
C SER A 5 3.31 -1.18 -4.48
N ILE A 6 2.55 -2.22 -4.82
CA ILE A 6 1.49 -2.17 -5.82
C ILE A 6 0.18 -2.60 -5.16
N GLY A 7 -0.82 -1.72 -5.22
CA GLY A 7 -2.18 -1.96 -4.75
C GLY A 7 -3.15 -2.21 -5.89
N ALA A 8 -4.17 -3.04 -5.67
CA ALA A 8 -5.21 -3.29 -6.66
C ALA A 8 -6.49 -3.83 -6.01
N ASP A 9 -7.64 -3.42 -6.54
CA ASP A 9 -8.89 -4.16 -6.42
C ASP A 9 -8.94 -5.26 -7.48
N ILE A 10 -8.94 -6.50 -7.00
CA ILE A 10 -9.07 -7.72 -7.78
C ILE A 10 -10.07 -8.70 -7.15
N SER A 11 -10.87 -8.23 -6.19
CA SER A 11 -11.92 -9.04 -5.57
C SER A 11 -13.20 -9.00 -6.40
N ASP A 12 -14.07 -9.98 -6.23
CA ASP A 12 -15.43 -9.96 -6.81
C ASP A 12 -16.47 -9.33 -5.85
N ASN A 13 -15.99 -8.70 -4.77
CA ASN A 13 -16.78 -8.12 -3.71
C ASN A 13 -16.21 -6.78 -3.26
N ASP A 14 -17.00 -5.73 -3.47
CA ASP A 14 -16.70 -4.33 -3.14
C ASP A 14 -16.56 -4.01 -1.63
N THR A 15 -16.36 -4.99 -0.74
CA THR A 15 -16.27 -4.74 0.73
C THR A 15 -15.25 -5.58 1.48
N SER A 16 -14.73 -6.64 0.86
CA SER A 16 -13.77 -7.54 1.49
C SER A 16 -13.18 -8.53 0.50
N CYS A 17 -11.88 -8.81 0.60
CA CYS A 17 -11.27 -9.93 -0.10
C CYS A 17 -11.72 -11.31 0.47
N SER A 18 -11.89 -12.30 -0.41
CA SER A 18 -12.14 -13.68 0.00
C SER A 18 -10.89 -14.33 0.64
N ARG A 19 -11.11 -15.43 1.37
CA ARG A 19 -9.98 -16.20 1.93
C ARG A 19 -9.19 -16.91 0.85
N GLU A 20 -9.86 -17.31 -0.21
CA GLU A 20 -9.30 -17.99 -1.36
C GLU A 20 -8.37 -17.07 -2.14
N LEU A 21 -8.78 -15.82 -2.38
CA LEU A 21 -7.96 -14.76 -2.97
C LEU A 21 -6.70 -14.52 -2.14
N ILE A 22 -6.87 -14.26 -0.84
CA ILE A 22 -5.74 -14.01 0.08
C ILE A 22 -4.77 -15.20 0.10
N ALA A 23 -5.27 -16.43 0.22
CA ALA A 23 -4.44 -17.62 0.26
C ALA A 23 -3.71 -17.86 -1.07
N SER A 24 -4.33 -17.54 -2.20
CA SER A 24 -3.71 -17.62 -3.53
C SER A 24 -2.56 -16.62 -3.65
N LEU A 25 -2.78 -15.36 -3.28
CA LEU A 25 -1.74 -14.32 -3.29
C LEU A 25 -0.57 -14.72 -2.40
N GLU A 26 -0.83 -15.11 -1.14
CA GLU A 26 0.21 -15.52 -0.19
C GLU A 26 1.03 -16.73 -0.67
N ALA A 27 0.40 -17.68 -1.37
CA ALA A 27 1.08 -18.84 -1.95
C ALA A 27 2.00 -18.47 -3.13
N SER A 28 1.71 -17.37 -3.83
CA SER A 28 2.46 -16.89 -4.99
C SER A 28 3.63 -15.96 -4.62
N ILE A 29 3.58 -15.29 -3.47
CA ILE A 29 4.64 -14.37 -2.99
C ILE A 29 6.07 -14.96 -3.08
N PRO A 30 6.34 -16.24 -2.74
CA PRO A 30 7.69 -16.78 -2.86
C PRO A 30 8.29 -16.67 -4.27
N GLY A 31 7.47 -16.68 -5.32
CA GLY A 31 7.93 -16.50 -6.70
C GLY A 31 8.56 -15.13 -6.98
N LEU A 32 8.27 -14.11 -6.17
CA LEU A 32 8.91 -12.80 -6.27
C LEU A 32 10.39 -12.83 -5.87
N LEU A 33 10.78 -13.75 -4.98
CA LEU A 33 12.18 -13.97 -4.63
C LEU A 33 12.96 -14.54 -5.82
N ASP A 34 12.35 -15.48 -6.54
CA ASP A 34 12.91 -16.05 -7.76
C ASP A 34 13.00 -15.00 -8.89
N ALA A 35 12.09 -14.03 -8.90
CA ALA A 35 12.11 -12.88 -9.81
C ALA A 35 13.14 -11.80 -9.44
N GLY A 36 13.81 -11.92 -8.28
CA GLY A 36 14.90 -11.04 -7.85
C GLY A 36 14.56 -10.05 -6.75
N ALA A 37 13.41 -10.17 -6.09
CA ALA A 37 13.17 -9.45 -4.84
C ALA A 37 14.05 -10.00 -3.72
N GLU A 38 14.59 -9.12 -2.87
CA GLU A 38 15.27 -9.55 -1.64
C GLU A 38 14.26 -10.12 -0.63
N SER A 39 13.11 -9.45 -0.52
CA SER A 39 11.96 -9.93 0.25
C SER A 39 10.67 -9.35 -0.32
N ALA A 40 9.56 -10.06 -0.14
CA ALA A 40 8.25 -9.64 -0.62
C ALA A 40 7.14 -10.18 0.29
N ALA A 41 5.99 -9.50 0.31
CA ALA A 41 4.83 -9.93 1.08
C ALA A 41 3.53 -9.27 0.60
N LEU A 42 2.39 -9.92 0.88
CA LEU A 42 1.06 -9.30 0.85
C LEU A 42 0.91 -8.39 2.07
N THR A 43 1.34 -7.13 1.96
CA THR A 43 1.51 -6.22 3.10
C THR A 43 0.19 -5.71 3.64
N ASN A 44 -0.73 -5.30 2.78
CA ASN A 44 -2.00 -4.71 3.18
C ASN A 44 -3.16 -5.44 2.51
N ILE A 45 -4.27 -5.46 3.23
CA ILE A 45 -5.58 -5.86 2.74
C ILE A 45 -6.53 -4.85 3.39
N THR A 46 -7.07 -3.94 2.59
CA THR A 46 -7.85 -2.78 3.02
C THR A 46 -9.19 -2.88 2.33
N GLY A 47 -10.24 -3.28 3.06
CA GLY A 47 -11.49 -3.66 2.41
C GLY A 47 -11.26 -4.78 1.40
N ASP A 48 -11.51 -4.49 0.14
CA ASP A 48 -11.36 -5.34 -1.03
C ASP A 48 -10.05 -5.13 -1.80
N ASP A 49 -9.31 -4.06 -1.50
CA ASP A 49 -7.97 -3.83 -2.02
C ASP A 49 -6.91 -4.69 -1.35
N VAL A 50 -5.95 -5.13 -2.16
CA VAL A 50 -4.72 -5.80 -1.71
C VAL A 50 -3.49 -5.00 -2.08
N VAL A 51 -2.45 -5.05 -1.25
CA VAL A 51 -1.13 -4.50 -1.60
C VAL A 51 -0.05 -5.55 -1.46
N ILE A 52 0.69 -5.77 -2.53
CA ILE A 52 1.94 -6.53 -2.52
C ILE A 52 3.10 -5.55 -2.49
N SER A 53 4.03 -5.73 -1.53
CA SER A 53 5.25 -4.95 -1.48
C SER A 53 6.49 -5.84 -1.52
N ALA A 54 7.56 -5.32 -2.11
CA ALA A 54 8.85 -5.99 -2.20
C ALA A 54 10.01 -5.02 -2.04
N PHE A 55 11.09 -5.48 -1.41
CA PHE A 55 12.38 -4.80 -1.43
C PHE A 55 13.19 -5.34 -2.61
N VAL A 56 13.64 -4.43 -3.48
CA VAL A 56 14.20 -4.77 -4.79
C VAL A 56 15.40 -3.89 -5.11
N GLU A 57 16.41 -4.46 -5.74
CA GLU A 57 17.47 -3.66 -6.35
C GLU A 57 16.94 -2.86 -7.54
N ASP A 58 17.59 -1.73 -7.81
CA ASP A 58 17.09 -0.76 -8.79
C ASP A 58 17.01 -1.36 -10.21
N ASP A 59 17.93 -2.28 -10.54
CA ASP A 59 17.96 -3.02 -11.82
C ASP A 59 16.92 -4.14 -11.91
N MET A 60 16.34 -4.57 -10.78
CA MET A 60 15.29 -5.59 -10.71
C MET A 60 13.88 -5.01 -10.64
N LEU A 61 13.73 -3.68 -10.46
CA LEU A 61 12.44 -3.02 -10.25
C LEU A 61 11.39 -3.37 -11.31
N GLU A 62 11.72 -3.21 -12.60
CA GLU A 62 10.77 -3.50 -13.69
C GLU A 62 10.37 -4.98 -13.73
N THR A 63 11.32 -5.87 -13.45
CA THR A 63 11.07 -7.32 -13.48
C THR A 63 10.16 -7.74 -12.33
N VAL A 64 10.41 -7.23 -11.13
CA VAL A 64 9.60 -7.54 -9.95
C VAL A 64 8.22 -6.89 -10.02
N ASN A 65 8.11 -5.64 -10.48
CA ASN A 65 6.81 -5.00 -10.66
C ASN A 65 5.92 -5.79 -11.64
N ARG A 66 6.48 -6.24 -12.77
CA ARG A 66 5.76 -7.11 -13.71
C ARG A 66 5.32 -8.42 -13.05
N ALA A 67 6.21 -9.05 -12.29
CA ALA A 67 5.89 -10.29 -11.58
C ALA A 67 4.79 -10.08 -10.51
N ILE A 68 4.76 -8.94 -9.81
CA ILE A 68 3.67 -8.59 -8.88
C ILE A 68 2.34 -8.51 -9.63
N VAL A 69 2.30 -7.81 -10.78
CA VAL A 69 1.09 -7.69 -11.60
C VAL A 69 0.63 -9.04 -12.16
N GLU A 70 1.57 -9.91 -12.55
CA GLU A 70 1.26 -11.29 -12.96
C GLU A 70 0.62 -12.09 -11.82
N ILE A 71 1.15 -11.98 -10.59
CA ILE A 71 0.55 -12.62 -9.40
C ILE A 71 -0.87 -12.08 -9.16
N LEU A 72 -1.06 -10.75 -9.19
CA LEU A 72 -2.39 -10.15 -9.01
C LEU A 72 -3.37 -10.68 -10.07
N ARG A 73 -2.95 -10.76 -11.33
CA ARG A 73 -3.75 -11.27 -12.45
C ARG A 73 -4.08 -12.75 -12.33
N ASP A 74 -3.14 -13.58 -11.89
CA ASP A 74 -3.34 -15.03 -11.77
C ASP A 74 -4.21 -15.39 -10.55
N SER A 75 -4.20 -14.55 -9.51
CA SER A 75 -5.01 -14.72 -8.30
C SER A 75 -6.36 -14.01 -8.34
N SER A 76 -6.59 -13.12 -9.31
CA SER A 76 -7.77 -12.24 -9.35
C SER A 76 -9.09 -12.99 -9.43
N GLU A 77 -10.08 -12.57 -8.64
CA GLU A 77 -11.47 -13.02 -8.74
C GLU A 77 -12.22 -12.22 -9.82
N SER A 78 -11.88 -10.94 -9.92
CA SER A 78 -12.25 -10.00 -10.98
C SER A 78 -10.98 -9.30 -11.47
N LEU A 79 -10.88 -9.00 -12.77
CA LEU A 79 -9.71 -8.27 -13.27
C LEU A 79 -9.60 -6.85 -12.67
N GLY A 80 -10.74 -6.22 -12.34
CA GLY A 80 -10.80 -4.93 -11.66
C GLY A 80 -9.80 -3.92 -12.22
N ASP A 81 -8.96 -3.39 -11.33
CA ASP A 81 -7.90 -2.43 -11.63
C ASP A 81 -6.90 -2.87 -12.71
N LEU A 82 -6.73 -4.17 -12.91
CA LEU A 82 -5.80 -4.70 -13.90
C LEU A 82 -6.25 -4.40 -15.35
N GLU A 83 -7.52 -4.04 -15.55
CA GLU A 83 -8.05 -3.60 -16.86
C GLU A 83 -7.64 -2.17 -17.22
N GLY A 84 -7.31 -1.34 -16.24
CA GLY A 84 -6.88 0.05 -16.48
C GLY A 84 -5.44 0.22 -16.92
N ILE A 85 -4.62 -0.83 -16.83
CA ILE A 85 -3.23 -0.81 -17.24
C ILE A 85 -3.15 -0.74 -18.77
N SER A 86 -2.43 0.25 -19.28
CA SER A 86 -2.24 0.44 -20.73
C SER A 86 -0.77 0.51 -21.12
N ASP A 87 -0.44 0.07 -22.33
CA ASP A 87 0.88 0.27 -22.93
C ASP A 87 1.10 1.74 -23.36
N GLU A 88 0.02 2.51 -23.52
CA GLU A 88 0.05 3.90 -24.01
C GLU A 88 -0.66 4.86 -23.04
N PRO A 89 -0.15 6.09 -22.84
CA PRO A 89 -0.75 7.04 -21.90
C PRO A 89 -2.24 7.34 -22.14
N ASP A 90 -2.65 7.44 -23.41
CA ASP A 90 -4.02 7.77 -23.80
C ASP A 90 -5.02 6.63 -23.53
N GLY A 91 -4.52 5.40 -23.33
CA GLY A 91 -5.32 4.23 -23.02
C GLY A 91 -5.44 3.95 -21.53
N ALA A 92 -4.76 4.72 -20.67
CA ALA A 92 -4.73 4.50 -19.23
C ALA A 92 -6.12 4.72 -18.59
N GLY A 93 -6.56 3.73 -17.83
CA GLY A 93 -7.84 3.70 -17.11
C GLY A 93 -7.67 3.84 -15.60
N GLU A 94 -8.75 3.57 -14.88
CA GLU A 94 -8.72 3.27 -13.44
C GLU A 94 -7.98 1.95 -13.27
N GLY A 95 -6.85 1.98 -12.59
CA GLY A 95 -6.05 0.78 -12.42
C GLY A 95 -5.17 0.81 -11.19
N ILE A 96 -4.17 -0.06 -11.16
CA ILE A 96 -3.40 -0.32 -9.95
C ILE A 96 -2.75 0.92 -9.34
N SER A 97 -2.68 0.97 -8.01
CA SER A 97 -1.91 1.98 -7.29
C SER A 97 -0.44 1.57 -7.14
N TYR A 98 0.46 2.55 -7.04
CA TYR A 98 1.90 2.31 -7.03
C TYR A 98 2.64 3.27 -6.10
N ALA A 99 3.55 2.74 -5.27
CA ALA A 99 4.50 3.52 -4.50
C ALA A 99 5.90 2.92 -4.61
N GLU A 100 6.90 3.80 -4.60
CA GLU A 100 8.29 3.43 -4.42
C GLU A 100 8.99 4.41 -3.47
N ALA A 101 9.95 3.92 -2.69
CA ALA A 101 10.79 4.73 -1.82
C ALA A 101 12.18 4.12 -1.69
N ALA A 102 13.21 4.97 -1.64
CA ALA A 102 14.60 4.54 -1.53
C ALA A 102 14.91 3.94 -0.16
N VAL A 103 15.69 2.87 -0.15
CA VAL A 103 16.16 2.22 1.07
C VAL A 103 17.61 2.58 1.32
N ARG A 104 17.97 2.76 2.59
CA ARG A 104 19.36 2.93 3.02
C ARG A 104 20.08 1.57 2.99
N GLN A 105 21.15 1.48 2.20
CA GLN A 105 21.83 0.22 1.85
C GLN A 105 22.74 -0.39 2.94
N ASP A 106 22.91 0.26 4.10
CA ASP A 106 23.89 -0.17 5.11
C ASP A 106 23.31 -1.05 6.23
N ARG A 107 22.06 -1.51 6.07
CA ARG A 107 21.25 -2.21 7.07
C ARG A 107 20.11 -2.99 6.43
N TYR A 108 19.39 -3.76 7.26
CA TYR A 108 18.19 -4.46 6.81
C TYR A 108 17.09 -3.46 6.41
N PRO A 109 16.38 -3.71 5.30
CA PRO A 109 15.30 -2.85 4.86
C PRO A 109 14.07 -3.01 5.76
N ASP A 110 13.59 -1.87 6.29
CA ASP A 110 12.36 -1.76 7.07
C ASP A 110 11.46 -0.70 6.44
N ALA A 111 10.14 -0.91 6.45
CA ALA A 111 9.19 0.04 5.90
C ALA A 111 7.86 0.09 6.67
N VAL A 112 7.18 1.23 6.57
CA VAL A 112 5.77 1.41 6.93
C VAL A 112 4.98 1.64 5.64
N ILE A 113 3.94 0.84 5.43
CA ILE A 113 3.05 0.91 4.27
C ILE A 113 1.65 1.23 4.74
N LEU A 114 1.08 2.31 4.19
CA LEU A 114 -0.33 2.64 4.32
C LEU A 114 -1.01 2.35 2.98
N ALA A 115 -2.15 1.67 3.04
CA ALA A 115 -3.00 1.42 1.90
C ALA A 115 -4.38 2.00 2.21
N PHE A 116 -4.94 2.72 1.24
CA PHE A 116 -6.23 3.39 1.35
C PHE A 116 -7.21 2.71 0.40
N ASP A 117 -8.48 2.69 0.79
CA ASP A 117 -9.61 2.21 0.00
C ASP A 117 -10.77 3.21 0.24
N THR A 118 -11.51 3.53 -0.83
CA THR A 118 -12.58 4.51 -0.81
C THR A 118 -13.99 3.94 -0.90
N TYR A 119 -14.89 4.52 -0.08
CA TYR A 119 -16.33 4.27 -0.18
C TYR A 119 -17.03 5.62 -0.33
N GLY A 120 -17.02 6.19 -1.54
CA GLY A 120 -17.53 7.54 -1.79
C GLY A 120 -16.61 8.64 -1.27
N GLY A 121 -15.31 8.35 -1.08
CA GLY A 121 -14.28 9.26 -0.57
C GLY A 121 -13.22 9.66 -1.60
N GLU A 122 -13.49 9.39 -2.88
CA GLU A 122 -12.57 9.53 -4.01
C GLU A 122 -12.13 11.00 -4.20
N ASP A 123 -12.98 11.95 -3.80
CA ASP A 123 -12.70 13.38 -3.93
C ASP A 123 -11.66 13.91 -2.93
N PHE A 124 -11.35 13.17 -1.86
CA PHE A 124 -10.41 13.63 -0.82
C PHE A 124 -9.31 12.62 -0.44
N VAL A 125 -9.37 11.37 -0.87
CA VAL A 125 -8.39 10.31 -0.53
C VAL A 125 -6.94 10.71 -0.88
N ALA A 126 -6.72 11.38 -2.01
CA ALA A 126 -5.39 11.86 -2.39
C ALA A 126 -4.82 12.88 -1.40
N ASP A 127 -5.66 13.75 -0.82
CA ASP A 127 -5.25 14.71 0.22
C ASP A 127 -4.89 13.99 1.52
N VAL A 128 -5.60 12.91 1.87
CA VAL A 128 -5.30 12.06 3.04
C VAL A 128 -3.94 11.38 2.86
N ALA A 129 -3.73 10.72 1.72
CA ALA A 129 -2.46 10.05 1.41
C ALA A 129 -1.28 11.03 1.38
N ASN A 130 -1.46 12.20 0.73
CA ASN A 130 -0.44 13.25 0.69
C ASN A 130 -0.14 13.85 2.07
N SER A 131 -1.13 13.89 2.98
CA SER A 131 -0.89 14.30 4.36
C SER A 131 -0.01 13.31 5.12
N ALA A 132 -0.21 12.01 4.91
CA ALA A 132 0.65 10.97 5.48
C ALA A 132 2.09 11.05 4.91
N ILE A 133 2.23 11.26 3.60
CA ILE A 133 3.53 11.47 2.94
C ILE A 133 4.24 12.68 3.55
N ALA A 134 3.54 13.82 3.65
CA ALA A 134 4.10 15.05 4.20
C ALA A 134 4.52 14.90 5.66
N ALA A 135 3.80 14.09 6.45
CA ALA A 135 4.14 13.85 7.85
C ALA A 135 5.44 13.05 8.02
N ALA A 136 5.72 12.09 7.15
CA ALA A 136 6.96 11.29 7.19
C ALA A 136 8.15 11.98 6.51
N ARG A 137 7.90 12.83 5.51
CA ARG A 137 8.97 13.42 4.70
C ARG A 137 9.94 14.26 5.52
N GLY A 138 11.21 13.87 5.52
CA GLY A 138 12.28 14.56 6.24
C GLY A 138 12.25 14.37 7.76
N MET A 139 11.47 13.40 8.26
CA MET A 139 11.46 13.00 9.67
C MET A 139 12.74 12.24 10.02
N ASP A 140 13.29 12.48 11.21
CA ASP A 140 14.39 11.68 11.74
C ASP A 140 14.00 10.20 11.82
N GLY A 141 14.88 9.30 11.35
CA GLY A 141 14.62 7.86 11.32
C GLY A 141 13.80 7.38 10.12
N VAL A 142 13.41 8.27 9.20
CA VAL A 142 12.82 7.92 7.89
C VAL A 142 13.86 8.19 6.81
N THR A 143 14.18 7.18 6.00
CA THR A 143 15.14 7.33 4.89
C THR A 143 14.50 8.05 3.72
N ASP A 144 13.35 7.57 3.27
CA ASP A 144 12.61 8.13 2.14
C ASP A 144 11.11 7.83 2.28
N VAL A 145 10.31 8.52 1.49
CA VAL A 145 8.86 8.33 1.40
C VAL A 145 8.41 8.42 -0.04
N SER A 146 7.34 7.71 -0.37
CA SER A 146 6.78 7.73 -1.71
C SER A 146 6.46 9.14 -2.22
N GLN A 147 6.47 9.27 -3.54
CA GLN A 147 6.09 10.50 -4.21
C GLN A 147 4.65 10.90 -3.89
N GLU A 148 4.38 12.20 -3.96
CA GLU A 148 3.02 12.72 -3.80
C GLU A 148 2.09 12.13 -4.86
N ILE A 149 0.87 11.84 -4.43
CA ILE A 149 -0.24 11.47 -5.31
C ILE A 149 -0.66 12.73 -6.06
N ARG A 150 -0.59 12.69 -7.38
CA ARG A 150 -0.88 13.84 -8.26
C ARG A 150 -1.85 13.41 -9.35
N PRO A 151 -2.76 14.31 -9.79
CA PRO A 151 -3.59 14.07 -10.95
C PRO A 151 -2.76 13.82 -12.22
N GLY A 152 -3.36 13.12 -13.18
CA GLY A 152 -2.76 12.73 -14.45
C GLY A 152 -2.32 11.27 -14.53
N VAL A 153 -1.78 10.94 -15.70
CA VAL A 153 -1.32 9.59 -16.03
C VAL A 153 0.07 9.34 -15.43
N ARG A 154 0.27 8.13 -14.89
CA ARG A 154 1.52 7.68 -14.29
C ARG A 154 2.01 6.41 -14.99
N GLU A 155 3.30 6.40 -15.33
CA GLU A 155 4.00 5.20 -15.77
C GLU A 155 4.50 4.42 -14.53
N ILE A 156 4.26 3.11 -14.54
CA ILE A 156 4.75 2.15 -13.57
C ILE A 156 5.85 1.33 -14.26
N PRO A 157 7.11 1.39 -13.78
CA PRO A 157 8.23 0.71 -14.41
C PRO A 157 7.98 -0.79 -14.60
N GLY A 158 8.13 -1.27 -15.84
CA GLY A 158 7.94 -2.67 -16.22
C GLY A 158 6.49 -3.12 -16.39
N VAL A 159 5.51 -2.23 -16.14
CA VAL A 159 4.08 -2.55 -16.15
C VAL A 159 3.32 -1.79 -17.23
N GLY A 160 3.40 -0.46 -17.26
CA GLY A 160 2.62 0.38 -18.17
C GLY A 160 2.07 1.64 -17.51
N TYR A 161 1.01 2.20 -18.07
CA TYR A 161 0.40 3.46 -17.66
C TYR A 161 -0.95 3.23 -16.96
N VAL A 162 -1.18 3.98 -15.89
CA VAL A 162 -2.45 4.08 -15.16
C VAL A 162 -2.87 5.55 -15.04
N SER A 163 -4.17 5.84 -14.94
CA SER A 163 -4.67 7.21 -14.86
C SER A 163 -4.94 7.65 -13.42
N ASP A 164 -5.35 8.89 -13.24
CA ASP A 164 -5.78 9.47 -11.95
C ASP A 164 -7.21 9.10 -11.57
N LYS A 165 -7.84 8.17 -12.31
CA LYS A 165 -9.07 7.52 -11.86
C LYS A 165 -8.81 6.50 -10.77
N THR A 166 -7.58 6.00 -10.64
CA THR A 166 -7.15 5.21 -9.48
C THR A 166 -7.35 6.02 -8.21
N ASP A 167 -8.26 5.57 -7.36
CA ASP A 167 -8.74 6.23 -6.15
C ASP A 167 -8.24 5.58 -4.86
N ASP A 168 -7.51 4.46 -4.94
CA ASP A 168 -7.01 3.71 -3.77
C ASP A 168 -5.48 3.80 -3.62
N PRO A 169 -4.94 4.94 -3.17
CA PRO A 169 -3.50 5.16 -3.13
C PRO A 169 -2.80 4.22 -2.13
N VAL A 170 -1.54 3.93 -2.44
CA VAL A 170 -0.60 3.30 -1.52
C VAL A 170 0.52 4.28 -1.20
N VAL A 171 0.96 4.28 0.06
CA VAL A 171 2.04 5.12 0.57
C VAL A 171 3.07 4.23 1.27
N ALA A 172 4.35 4.41 0.94
CA ALA A 172 5.44 3.68 1.56
C ALA A 172 6.47 4.66 2.14
N ALA A 173 6.89 4.42 3.37
CA ALA A 173 8.00 5.12 4.02
C ALA A 173 9.06 4.11 4.48
N THR A 174 10.30 4.28 4.06
CA THR A 174 11.42 3.42 4.45
C THR A 174 12.04 3.94 5.74
N ILE A 175 12.32 3.02 6.68
CA ILE A 175 12.71 3.34 8.04
C ILE A 175 14.19 3.00 8.23
N GLU A 176 14.92 3.88 8.93
CA GLU A 176 16.33 3.64 9.23
C GLU A 176 16.51 2.57 10.30
N ASP A 177 15.80 2.68 11.43
CA ASP A 177 15.96 1.79 12.58
C ASP A 177 14.58 1.36 13.10
N ILE A 178 14.45 0.11 13.55
CA ILE A 178 13.19 -0.45 14.02
C ILE A 178 12.54 0.38 15.15
N GLU A 179 13.34 1.06 15.96
CA GLU A 179 12.88 1.98 17.01
C GLU A 179 12.09 3.17 16.45
N SER A 180 12.34 3.57 15.20
CA SER A 180 11.69 4.68 14.52
C SER A 180 10.34 4.32 13.92
N VAL A 181 10.03 3.02 13.75
CA VAL A 181 8.77 2.53 13.17
C VAL A 181 7.56 3.14 13.88
N GLY A 182 7.56 3.12 15.22
CA GLY A 182 6.43 3.63 16.00
C GLY A 182 6.22 5.14 15.87
N VAL A 183 7.30 5.91 15.69
CA VAL A 183 7.24 7.37 15.52
C VAL A 183 6.75 7.71 14.11
N ALA A 184 7.37 7.11 13.09
CA ALA A 184 6.99 7.32 11.69
C ALA A 184 5.55 6.89 11.42
N ALA A 185 5.18 5.66 11.79
CA ALA A 185 3.81 5.17 11.64
C ALA A 185 2.81 6.02 12.42
N GLY A 186 3.15 6.42 13.65
CA GLY A 186 2.29 7.26 14.47
C GLY A 186 2.03 8.63 13.84
N ALA A 187 3.04 9.24 13.23
CA ALA A 187 2.91 10.51 12.53
C ALA A 187 2.09 10.38 11.25
N MET A 188 2.37 9.36 10.42
CA MET A 188 1.64 9.11 9.17
C MET A 188 0.16 8.80 9.44
N LEU A 189 -0.13 7.88 10.37
CA LEU A 189 -1.49 7.54 10.78
C LEU A 189 -2.20 8.73 11.44
N GLY A 190 -1.51 9.49 12.30
CA GLY A 190 -2.08 10.68 12.93
C GLY A 190 -2.46 11.75 11.91
N ALA A 191 -1.64 11.94 10.87
CA ALA A 191 -1.94 12.87 9.78
C ALA A 191 -3.12 12.38 8.93
N ALA A 192 -3.17 11.10 8.58
CA ALA A 192 -4.28 10.51 7.82
C ALA A 192 -5.61 10.58 8.61
N LEU A 193 -5.61 10.12 9.86
CA LEU A 193 -6.79 10.06 10.73
C LEU A 193 -7.22 11.43 11.28
N GLY A 194 -6.40 12.47 11.06
CA GLY A 194 -6.78 13.86 11.34
C GLY A 194 -7.84 14.40 10.36
N HIS A 195 -7.99 13.77 9.20
CA HIS A 195 -9.05 14.08 8.24
C HIS A 195 -10.40 13.54 8.70
N LYS A 196 -11.48 14.17 8.24
CA LYS A 196 -12.83 13.70 8.55
C LYS A 196 -13.13 12.43 7.77
N ASN A 197 -13.92 11.53 8.37
CA ASN A 197 -14.39 10.29 7.74
C ASN A 197 -13.26 9.37 7.23
N VAL A 198 -12.09 9.41 7.88
CA VAL A 198 -11.02 8.44 7.65
C VAL A 198 -11.01 7.44 8.81
N HIS A 199 -11.02 6.15 8.49
CA HIS A 199 -11.12 5.09 9.47
C HIS A 199 -9.96 4.11 9.36
N LEU A 200 -9.23 3.93 10.46
CA LEU A 200 -8.23 2.87 10.56
C LEU A 200 -8.93 1.52 10.69
N VAL A 201 -8.57 0.57 9.82
CA VAL A 201 -9.07 -0.80 9.84
C VAL A 201 -7.91 -1.78 10.02
N ARG A 202 -8.22 -2.98 10.50
CA ARG A 202 -7.23 -4.06 10.62
C ARG A 202 -7.00 -4.68 9.26
N ARG A 203 -5.80 -5.21 9.03
CA ARG A 203 -5.49 -5.92 7.78
C ARG A 203 -6.48 -7.07 7.58
N GLY A 204 -7.20 -7.04 6.45
CA GLY A 204 -8.14 -8.09 6.04
C GLY A 204 -9.46 -8.09 6.81
N SER A 205 -9.77 -7.04 7.57
CA SER A 205 -11.11 -6.87 8.11
C SER A 205 -12.05 -6.31 7.05
N PRO A 206 -13.30 -6.80 6.95
CA PRO A 206 -14.29 -6.22 6.04
C PRO A 206 -14.56 -4.74 6.31
N SER A 207 -14.92 -4.02 5.25
CA SER A 207 -15.31 -2.62 5.29
C SER A 207 -16.71 -2.45 5.90
N TYR A 208 -16.76 -1.90 7.11
CA TYR A 208 -18.01 -1.53 7.78
C TYR A 208 -18.08 0.00 7.99
N VAL A 209 -17.98 0.76 6.90
CA VAL A 209 -18.01 2.23 6.93
C VAL A 209 -19.26 2.81 6.28
N ILE A 210 -19.51 4.09 6.57
CA ILE A 210 -20.62 4.84 5.97
C ILE A 210 -20.11 5.42 4.64
N PRO A 211 -20.89 5.38 3.55
CA PRO A 211 -20.51 6.07 2.31
C PRO A 211 -20.14 7.55 2.54
N GLY A 212 -19.16 8.06 1.78
CA GLY A 212 -18.51 9.34 2.06
C GLY A 212 -17.27 9.22 2.94
N SER A 213 -16.61 8.05 2.92
CA SER A 213 -15.48 7.72 3.82
C SER A 213 -14.30 7.13 3.07
N VAL A 214 -13.15 7.19 3.72
CA VAL A 214 -11.91 6.50 3.33
C VAL A 214 -11.54 5.54 4.47
N ILE A 215 -11.12 4.33 4.14
CA ILE A 215 -10.48 3.44 5.10
C ILE A 215 -8.98 3.38 4.84
N VAL A 216 -8.22 3.08 5.88
CA VAL A 216 -6.77 2.91 5.80
C VAL A 216 -6.35 1.69 6.60
N SER A 217 -5.53 0.83 6.02
CA SER A 217 -4.79 -0.19 6.74
C SER A 217 -3.32 0.18 6.80
N ALA A 218 -2.63 -0.27 7.84
CA ALA A 218 -1.25 0.10 8.10
C ALA A 218 -0.41 -1.11 8.49
N THR A 219 0.71 -1.30 7.81
CA THR A 219 1.60 -2.44 8.01
C THR A 219 3.03 -1.96 8.18
N ALA A 220 3.72 -2.48 9.19
CA ALA A 220 5.19 -2.45 9.22
C ALA A 220 5.71 -3.73 8.57
N PHE A 221 6.58 -3.57 7.59
CA PHE A 221 7.30 -4.65 6.92
C PHE A 221 8.75 -4.63 7.38
N LEU A 222 9.09 -5.55 8.28
CA LEU A 222 10.34 -5.54 9.04
C LEU A 222 11.07 -6.87 8.88
N ASN A 223 12.19 -6.86 8.15
CA ASN A 223 13.02 -8.05 7.92
C ASN A 223 12.19 -9.30 7.55
N GLY A 224 11.30 -9.17 6.56
CA GLY A 224 10.44 -10.26 6.11
C GLY A 224 9.17 -10.52 6.95
N ASN A 225 9.00 -9.83 8.09
CA ASN A 225 7.82 -9.99 8.95
C ASN A 225 6.83 -8.84 8.75
N LEU A 226 5.55 -9.17 8.82
CA LEU A 226 4.46 -8.20 8.76
C LEU A 226 3.85 -7.98 10.13
N ILE A 227 3.68 -6.71 10.50
CA ILE A 227 2.98 -6.31 11.71
C ILE A 227 1.84 -5.39 11.31
N ASP A 228 0.60 -5.81 11.60
CA ASP A 228 -0.57 -4.94 11.50
C ASP A 228 -0.47 -3.86 12.58
N LEU A 229 -0.32 -2.61 12.14
CA LEU A 229 -0.14 -1.44 12.99
C LEU A 229 -1.47 -0.89 13.53
N ALA A 230 -2.61 -1.32 13.01
CA ALA A 230 -3.92 -0.87 13.50
C ALA A 230 -4.11 -1.24 14.98
N VAL A 231 -3.75 -2.48 15.35
CA VAL A 231 -3.87 -2.98 16.73
C VAL A 231 -3.05 -2.15 17.73
N PRO A 232 -1.71 -2.01 17.59
CA PRO A 232 -0.92 -1.22 18.54
C PRO A 232 -1.26 0.28 18.49
N PHE A 233 -1.65 0.82 17.34
CA PHE A 233 -2.05 2.23 17.23
C PHE A 233 -3.34 2.51 18.02
N GLU A 234 -4.38 1.69 17.82
CA GLU A 234 -5.63 1.77 18.59
C GLU A 234 -5.36 1.66 20.09
N GLU A 235 -4.51 0.73 20.53
CA GLU A 235 -4.20 0.54 21.94
C GLU A 235 -3.54 1.76 22.58
N ARG A 236 -2.63 2.43 21.84
CA ARG A 236 -1.87 3.57 22.34
C ARG A 236 -2.63 4.90 22.26
N THR A 237 -3.57 5.03 21.33
CA THR A 237 -4.29 6.30 21.09
C THR A 237 -5.68 6.36 21.73
N ARG A 238 -6.14 5.28 22.36
CA ARG A 238 -7.40 5.27 23.12
C ARG A 238 -7.42 6.37 24.18
N ILE A 239 -8.33 7.33 23.98
CA ILE A 239 -8.59 8.42 24.93
C ILE A 239 -9.30 7.91 26.20
N LEU A 240 -10.02 6.78 26.13
CA LEU A 240 -10.70 6.16 27.27
C LEU A 240 -10.51 4.63 27.29
N ARG A 241 -10.01 4.10 28.41
CA ARG A 241 -10.15 2.67 28.74
C ARG A 241 -11.53 2.46 29.36
N VAL A 242 -12.42 1.75 28.69
CA VAL A 242 -13.55 1.11 29.40
C VAL A 242 -12.96 -0.11 30.11
N LEU A 243 -12.85 -0.02 31.44
CA LEU A 243 -12.47 -1.12 32.33
C LEU A 243 -13.65 -2.07 32.55
#